data_AF-A0A524G4Z2-F1
#
_entry.id   AF-A0A524G4Z2-F1
#
_cell.length_a   1.000
_cell.length_b   1.000
_cell.length_c   1.000
_cell.angle_alpha   90.00
_cell.angle_beta   90.00
_cell.angle_gamma   90.00
#
_symmetry.space_group_name_H-M   'P 1'
#
loop_
_entity.id
_entity.type
_entity.pdbx_description
1 polymer ?
#
loop_
_entity_poly.entity_id
_entity_poly.type
_entity_poly.pdbx_seq_one_letter_code
_entity_poly.pdbx_strand_id
1 'polypeptide(L)'
;MSLIRGKVFYYLVLFIGMGLIGTYFWLIVSSDIPDRTIKTLLFLSGFSLVLSTFALAGMTKRRSRIIFTIISGLSGGIHGYLDIIIFQENLWGALLFGWISFGLLLAFAALAWLPETDYSTSESGS
;
A
#
# COMPACT_ATOMS: atom_id res chain seq x y z
N MET A 1 24.50 -13.39 9.55
CA MET A 1 23.61 -13.78 8.44
C MET A 1 23.61 -12.61 7.46
N SER A 2 24.13 -12.81 6.24
CA SER A 2 24.68 -11.72 5.41
C SER A 2 23.65 -10.69 4.94
N LEU A 3 24.10 -9.44 4.77
CA LEU A 3 23.38 -8.30 4.17
C LEU A 3 22.62 -8.67 2.87
N ILE A 4 23.13 -9.65 2.13
CA ILE A 4 22.52 -10.20 0.92
C ILE A 4 21.15 -10.84 1.22
N ARG A 5 21.01 -11.57 2.34
CA ARG A 5 19.73 -12.15 2.75
C ARG A 5 18.71 -11.07 3.12
N GLY A 6 19.15 -9.99 3.76
CA GLY A 6 18.30 -8.84 4.09
C GLY A 6 17.76 -8.13 2.86
N LYS A 7 18.61 -7.83 1.87
CA LYS A 7 18.21 -7.20 0.60
C LYS A 7 17.26 -8.08 -0.21
N VAL A 8 17.52 -9.38 -0.30
CA VAL A 8 16.64 -10.32 -1.02
C VAL A 8 15.27 -10.39 -0.35
N PHE A 9 15.23 -10.47 0.99
CA PHE A 9 13.96 -10.48 1.73
C PHE A 9 13.17 -9.18 1.54
N TYR A 10 13.84 -8.04 1.56
CA TYR A 10 13.24 -6.74 1.25
C TYR A 10 12.54 -6.73 -0.12
N TYR A 11 13.26 -7.08 -1.19
CA TYR A 11 12.68 -7.06 -2.54
C TYR A 11 11.56 -8.09 -2.71
N LEU A 12 11.66 -9.24 -2.04
CA LEU A 12 10.62 -10.26 -2.05
C LEU A 12 9.33 -9.75 -1.40
N VAL A 13 9.41 -9.16 -0.21
CA VAL A 13 8.24 -8.62 0.50
C VAL A 13 7.63 -7.44 -0.28
N LEU A 14 8.46 -6.56 -0.83
CA LEU A 14 8.00 -5.48 -1.68
C LEU A 14 7.30 -6.01 -2.93
N PHE A 15 7.88 -7.01 -3.60
CA PHE A 15 7.28 -7.62 -4.79
C PHE A 15 5.91 -8.25 -4.49
N ILE A 16 5.79 -8.97 -3.38
CA ILE A 16 4.51 -9.56 -2.94
C ILE A 16 3.49 -8.45 -2.65
N GLY A 17 3.86 -7.42 -1.89
CA GLY A 17 2.98 -6.28 -1.59
C GLY A 17 2.49 -5.57 -2.86
N MET A 18 3.40 -5.24 -3.78
CA MET A 18 3.09 -4.65 -5.08
C MET A 18 2.22 -5.55 -5.94
N GLY A 19 2.48 -6.86 -5.94
CA GLY A 19 1.68 -7.85 -6.65
C GLY A 19 0.25 -7.92 -6.14
N LEU A 20 0.05 -7.89 -4.82
CA LEU A 20 -1.29 -7.85 -4.22
C LEU A 20 -2.04 -6.57 -4.59
N ILE A 21 -1.39 -5.41 -4.51
CA ILE A 21 -1.97 -4.11 -4.90
C ILE A 21 -2.33 -4.11 -6.39
N GLY A 22 -1.42 -4.57 -7.26
CA GLY A 22 -1.65 -4.64 -8.70
C GLY A 22 -2.80 -5.56 -9.07
N THR A 23 -2.88 -6.74 -8.42
CA THR A 23 -3.98 -7.69 -8.62
C THR A 23 -5.31 -7.11 -8.15
N TYR A 24 -5.33 -6.38 -7.03
CA TYR A 24 -6.52 -5.65 -6.59
C TYR A 24 -7.00 -4.66 -7.65
N PHE A 25 -6.13 -3.78 -8.17
CA PHE A 25 -6.53 -2.82 -9.20
C PHE A 25 -6.96 -3.49 -10.49
N TRP A 26 -6.32 -4.59 -10.87
CA TRP A 26 -6.74 -5.39 -12.01
C TRP A 26 -8.18 -5.88 -11.85
N LEU A 27 -8.55 -6.39 -10.68
CA LEU A 27 -9.92 -6.81 -10.36
C LEU A 27 -10.90 -5.64 -10.45
N ILE A 28 -10.58 -4.49 -9.86
CA ILE A 28 -11.44 -3.30 -9.92
C ILE A 28 -11.64 -2.83 -11.36
N VAL A 29 -10.57 -2.76 -12.16
CA VAL A 29 -10.65 -2.34 -13.58
C VAL A 29 -11.44 -3.36 -14.41
N SER A 30 -11.33 -4.64 -14.10
CA SER A 30 -12.04 -5.72 -14.81
C SER A 30 -13.47 -5.94 -14.32
N SER A 31 -13.86 -5.36 -13.19
CA SER A 31 -15.19 -5.54 -12.60
C SER A 31 -16.29 -4.84 -13.41
N ASP A 32 -17.45 -5.49 -13.51
CA ASP A 32 -18.65 -4.99 -14.19
C ASP A 32 -19.45 -4.02 -13.30
N ILE A 33 -18.80 -2.96 -12.84
CA ILE A 33 -19.47 -1.86 -12.10
C ILE A 33 -20.25 -1.01 -13.13
N PRO A 34 -21.60 -0.94 -13.05
CA PRO A 34 -22.42 -0.27 -14.07
C PRO A 34 -22.18 1.24 -14.17
N ASP A 35 -21.94 1.89 -13.03
CA ASP A 35 -21.68 3.32 -12.97
C ASP A 35 -20.19 3.63 -13.14
N ARG A 36 -19.86 4.23 -14.29
CA ARG A 36 -18.49 4.63 -14.64
C ARG A 36 -17.91 5.68 -13.68
N THR A 37 -18.74 6.56 -13.14
CA THR A 37 -18.33 7.59 -12.17
C THR A 37 -17.90 6.93 -10.87
N ILE A 38 -18.70 5.99 -10.36
CA ILE A 38 -18.38 5.23 -9.16
C ILE A 38 -17.10 4.41 -9.36
N LYS A 39 -16.96 3.71 -10.49
CA LYS A 39 -15.74 2.95 -10.83
C LYS A 39 -14.49 3.85 -10.85
N THR A 40 -14.62 5.05 -11.40
CA THR A 40 -13.52 6.03 -11.44
C THR A 40 -13.17 6.54 -10.04
N LEU A 41 -14.17 6.82 -9.20
CA LEU A 41 -13.95 7.25 -7.80
C LEU A 41 -13.31 6.14 -6.96
N LEU A 42 -13.73 4.89 -7.13
CA LEU A 42 -13.11 3.74 -6.48
C LEU A 42 -11.63 3.61 -6.87
N PHE A 43 -11.34 3.70 -8.17
CA PHE A 43 -9.96 3.65 -8.66
C PHE A 43 -9.11 4.81 -8.12
N LEU A 44 -9.60 6.06 -8.19
CA LEU A 44 -8.87 7.24 -7.74
C LEU A 44 -8.65 7.25 -6.22
N SER A 45 -9.63 6.82 -5.43
CA SER A 45 -9.50 6.72 -3.97
C SER A 45 -8.49 5.65 -3.57
N GLY A 46 -8.48 4.49 -4.25
CA GLY A 46 -7.46 3.46 -4.05
C GLY A 46 -6.07 3.93 -4.46
N PHE A 47 -5.97 4.64 -5.58
CA PHE A 47 -4.69 5.18 -6.06
C PHE A 47 -4.13 6.24 -5.09
N SER A 48 -4.99 7.14 -4.61
CA SER A 48 -4.67 8.13 -3.58
C SER A 48 -4.18 7.44 -2.29
N LEU A 49 -4.86 6.37 -1.87
CA LEU A 49 -4.46 5.57 -0.71
C LEU A 49 -3.03 5.04 -0.89
N VAL A 50 -2.75 4.36 -2.00
CA VAL A 50 -1.42 3.78 -2.28
C VAL A 50 -0.34 4.86 -2.29
N LEU A 51 -0.56 5.97 -3.00
CA LEU A 51 0.37 7.09 -3.05
C LEU A 51 0.65 7.66 -1.66
N SER A 52 -0.40 7.86 -0.85
CA SER A 52 -0.26 8.40 0.50
C SER A 52 0.52 7.48 1.43
N THR A 53 0.33 6.16 1.33
CA THR A 53 1.06 5.16 2.09
C THR A 53 2.54 5.09 1.69
N PHE A 54 2.86 5.21 0.39
CA PHE A 54 4.25 5.22 -0.07
C PHE A 54 4.96 6.51 0.30
N ALA A 55 4.25 7.65 0.18
CA ALA A 55 4.76 8.92 0.67
C ALA A 55 5.07 8.84 2.17
N LEU A 56 4.17 8.26 2.98
CA LEU A 56 4.38 8.05 4.41
C LEU A 56 5.65 7.23 4.71
N ALA A 57 5.92 6.17 3.95
CA ALA A 57 7.09 5.31 4.14
C ALA A 57 8.41 6.07 3.91
N GLY A 58 8.43 7.03 2.97
CA GLY A 58 9.61 7.85 2.67
C GLY A 58 9.80 9.08 3.57
N MET A 59 8.87 9.40 4.47
CA MET A 59 8.96 10.62 5.29
C MET A 59 9.88 10.46 6.50
N THR A 60 10.92 11.30 6.57
CA THR A 60 11.83 11.38 7.73
C THR A 60 11.36 12.35 8.82
N LYS A 61 10.57 13.37 8.46
CA LYS A 61 10.09 14.39 9.40
C LYS A 61 8.82 13.94 10.14
N ARG A 62 8.81 14.05 11.48
CA ARG A 62 7.65 13.70 12.33
C ARG A 62 6.34 14.37 11.89
N ARG A 63 6.37 15.67 11.59
CA ARG A 63 5.19 16.42 11.13
C ARG A 63 4.62 15.86 9.83
N SER A 64 5.48 15.54 8.86
CA SER A 64 5.05 14.96 7.58
C SER A 64 4.46 13.57 7.79
N ARG A 65 5.07 12.73 8.64
CA ARG A 65 4.53 11.41 8.97
C ARG A 65 3.10 11.51 9.53
N ILE A 66 2.85 12.42 10.47
CA ILE A 66 1.51 12.64 11.03
C ILE A 66 0.50 13.01 9.93
N ILE A 67 0.86 13.98 9.08
CA ILE A 67 -0.03 14.43 8.00
C ILE A 67 -0.36 13.28 7.05
N PHE A 68 0.64 12.54 6.59
CA PHE A 68 0.41 11.43 5.65
C PHE A 68 -0.32 10.25 6.30
N THR A 69 -0.14 9.99 7.60
CA THR A 69 -0.95 9.01 8.33
C THR A 69 -2.43 9.41 8.38
N ILE A 70 -2.73 10.69 8.60
CA ILE A 70 -4.12 11.19 8.58
C ILE A 70 -4.70 11.04 7.17
N ILE A 71 -3.97 11.46 6.15
CA ILE A 71 -4.41 11.36 4.75
C ILE A 71 -4.64 9.89 4.36
N SER A 72 -3.71 8.99 4.70
CA SER A 72 -3.86 7.56 4.39
C SER A 72 -5.02 6.93 5.14
N GLY A 73 -5.25 7.31 6.40
CA GLY A 73 -6.38 6.84 7.19
C GLY A 73 -7.72 7.29 6.61
N LEU A 74 -7.83 8.57 6.23
CA LEU A 74 -9.04 9.11 5.58
C LEU A 74 -9.28 8.47 4.21
N SER A 75 -8.24 8.41 3.37
CA SER A 75 -8.33 7.78 2.05
C SER A 75 -8.69 6.30 2.16
N GLY A 76 -8.12 5.60 3.15
CA GLY A 76 -8.41 4.19 3.42
C GLY A 76 -9.83 3.97 3.92
N GLY A 77 -10.33 4.84 4.79
CA GLY A 77 -11.72 4.78 5.25
C GLY A 77 -12.73 5.00 4.12
N ILE A 78 -12.49 6.00 3.26
CA ILE A 78 -13.32 6.26 2.08
C ILE A 78 -13.28 5.06 1.12
N HIS A 79 -12.08 4.55 0.84
CA HIS A 79 -11.90 3.45 -0.10
C HIS A 79 -12.53 2.15 0.41
N GLY A 80 -12.29 1.78 1.67
CA GLY A 80 -12.90 0.61 2.29
C GLY A 80 -14.42 0.70 2.39
N TYR A 81 -14.97 1.90 2.62
CA TYR A 81 -16.42 2.13 2.53
C TYR A 81 -16.95 1.86 1.12
N LEU A 82 -16.25 2.34 0.08
CA LEU A 82 -16.62 2.07 -1.31
C LEU A 82 -16.52 0.59 -1.65
N ASP A 83 -15.47 -0.12 -1.23
CA ASP A 83 -15.35 -1.57 -1.41
C ASP A 83 -16.55 -2.31 -0.81
N ILE A 84 -16.91 -1.99 0.44
CA ILE A 84 -18.04 -2.62 1.13
C ILE A 84 -19.37 -2.32 0.43
N ILE A 85 -19.61 -1.08 0.01
CA ILE A 85 -20.88 -0.70 -0.61
C ILE A 85 -21.03 -1.22 -2.04
N ILE A 86 -19.95 -1.29 -2.80
CA ILE A 86 -19.99 -1.75 -4.19
C ILE A 86 -20.06 -3.28 -4.25
N PHE A 87 -19.34 -3.97 -3.36
CA PHE A 87 -19.25 -5.44 -3.31
C PHE A 87 -19.91 -5.99 -2.04
N GLN A 88 -21.19 -5.67 -1.83
CA GLN A 88 -21.94 -6.06 -0.62
C GLN A 88 -22.19 -7.57 -0.52
N GLU A 89 -22.23 -8.28 -1.64
CA GLU A 89 -22.53 -9.71 -1.64
C GLU A 89 -21.39 -10.52 -1.01
N ASN A 90 -21.75 -11.50 -0.18
CA ASN A 90 -20.86 -12.56 0.30
C ASN A 90 -19.52 -12.07 0.90
N LEU A 91 -19.53 -10.93 1.62
CA LEU A 91 -18.36 -10.33 2.26
C LEU A 91 -17.23 -9.90 1.30
N TRP A 92 -17.47 -9.86 -0.01
CA TRP A 92 -16.44 -9.56 -1.01
C TRP A 92 -15.79 -8.20 -0.78
N GLY A 93 -16.55 -7.16 -0.44
CA GLY A 93 -16.01 -5.84 -0.16
C GLY A 93 -15.06 -5.82 1.04
N ALA A 94 -15.39 -6.54 2.11
CA ALA A 94 -14.50 -6.66 3.26
C ALA A 94 -13.21 -7.42 2.93
N LEU A 95 -13.30 -8.47 2.10
CA LEU A 95 -12.15 -9.21 1.61
C LEU A 95 -11.25 -8.35 0.71
N LEU A 96 -11.84 -7.58 -0.20
CA LEU A 96 -11.13 -6.65 -1.09
C LEU A 96 -10.40 -5.56 -0.29
N PHE A 97 -11.07 -4.97 0.69
CA PHE A 97 -10.45 -3.98 1.58
C PHE A 97 -9.31 -4.59 2.41
N GLY A 98 -9.51 -5.80 2.96
CA GLY A 98 -8.47 -6.53 3.67
C GLY A 98 -7.28 -6.86 2.77
N TRP A 99 -7.54 -7.25 1.52
CA TRP A 99 -6.53 -7.56 0.52
C TRP A 99 -5.64 -6.35 0.23
N ILE A 100 -6.22 -5.21 -0.15
CA ILE A 100 -5.44 -4.01 -0.45
C ILE A 100 -4.70 -3.51 0.80
N SER A 101 -5.34 -3.53 1.97
CA SER A 101 -4.72 -3.15 3.23
C SER A 101 -3.50 -4.02 3.57
N PHE A 102 -3.60 -5.33 3.34
CA PHE A 102 -2.48 -6.25 3.55
C PHE A 102 -1.34 -6.02 2.55
N GLY A 103 -1.66 -5.83 1.27
CA GLY A 103 -0.67 -5.48 0.25
C GLY A 103 0.08 -4.18 0.58
N LEU A 104 -0.65 -3.16 1.05
CA LEU A 104 -0.08 -1.89 1.51
C LEU A 104 0.77 -2.06 2.76
N LEU A 105 0.36 -2.89 3.72
CA LEU A 105 1.14 -3.18 4.91
C LEU A 105 2.49 -3.82 4.55
N LEU A 106 2.51 -4.80 3.65
CA LEU A 106 3.73 -5.45 3.19
C LEU A 106 4.66 -4.46 2.46
N ALA A 107 4.11 -3.67 1.53
CA ALA A 107 4.88 -2.68 0.80
C ALA A 107 5.44 -1.59 1.73
N PHE A 108 4.63 -1.12 2.69
CA PHE A 108 5.05 -0.17 3.71
C PHE A 108 6.15 -0.73 4.60
N ALA A 109 5.99 -1.97 5.10
CA ALA A 109 6.97 -2.63 5.95
C ALA A 109 8.31 -2.81 5.21
N ALA A 110 8.27 -3.25 3.95
CA ALA A 110 9.47 -3.34 3.13
C ALA A 110 10.15 -1.98 2.98
N LEU A 111 9.41 -0.93 2.61
CA LEU A 111 9.97 0.42 2.44
C LEU A 111 10.53 1.01 3.73
N ALA A 112 9.93 0.70 4.88
CA ALA A 112 10.42 1.12 6.19
C ALA A 112 11.72 0.42 6.61
N TRP A 113 12.08 -0.73 6.02
CA TRP A 113 13.34 -1.44 6.28
C TRP A 113 14.54 -0.93 5.47
N LEU A 114 14.33 -0.17 4.39
CA LEU A 114 15.40 0.43 3.57
C LEU A 114 16.45 1.21 4.40
N PRO A 115 16.06 2.08 5.35
CA PRO A 115 17.02 2.82 6.17
C PRO A 115 17.94 1.93 7.01
N GLU A 116 17.48 0.75 7.44
CA GLU A 116 18.27 -0.20 8.23
C GLU A 116 19.36 -0.90 7.40
N THR A 117 19.16 -1.07 6.09
CA THR A 117 20.13 -1.75 5.22
C THR A 117 21.29 -0.85 4.75
N ASP A 118 21.07 0.47 4.68
CA ASP A 118 22.06 1.42 4.15
C ASP A 118 23.08 1.91 5.18
N TYR A 119 22.80 1.75 6.48
CA TYR A 119 23.72 2.16 7.57
C TYR A 119 25.00 1.32 7.68
N SER A 120 25.10 0.20 6.97
CA SER A 120 26.27 -0.71 7.05
C SER A 120 27.39 -0.39 6.06
N THR A 121 27.24 0.63 5.20
CA THR A 121 28.24 1.00 4.19
C THR A 121 29.04 2.27 4.50
N SER A 122 28.80 2.94 5.63
CA SER A 122 29.52 4.17 6.00
C SER A 122 30.60 4.00 7.08
N GLU A 123 30.83 2.79 7.61
CA GLU A 123 31.86 2.55 8.66
C GLU A 123 33.10 1.77 8.17
N SER A 124 33.35 1.71 6.86
CA SER A 124 34.58 1.09 6.32
C SER A 124 35.32 1.98 5.31
N GLY A 125 35.46 3.27 5.64
CA GLY A 125 36.16 4.24 4.81
C GLY A 125 36.95 5.25 5.64
N SER A 126 38.12 4.79 6.09
CA SER A 126 39.35 5.54 6.44
C SER A 126 39.25 6.75 7.38
#